data_AF-A0A7V2W2A5-F1
#
_entry.id   AF-A0A7V2W2A5-F1
#
_cell.length_a   1.000
_cell.length_b   1.000
_cell.length_c   1.000
_cell.angle_alpha   90.00
_cell.angle_beta   90.00
_cell.angle_gamma   90.00
#
_symmetry.space_group_name_H-M   'P 1'
#
loop_
_entity.id
_entity.type
_entity.pdbx_description
1 polymer ?
#
loop_
_entity_poly.entity_id
_entity_poly.type
_entity_poly.pdbx_seq_one_letter_code
_entity_poly.pdbx_strand_id
1 'polypeptide(L)' 'MAYRINEKECLKCGLCVTECPEGAIVVDDKVTEPDGLVLFTTRIDQDKCTEFGTCQSHEWWCPAKAIEKV' A
#
# COMPACT_ATOMS: atom_id res chain seq x y z
N MET A 1 -8.70 5.46 11.98
CA MET A 1 -7.74 6.39 11.32
C MET A 1 -7.59 5.93 9.89
N ALA A 2 -7.46 6.83 8.92
CA ALA A 2 -7.38 6.42 7.52
C ALA A 2 -5.92 6.32 7.01
N TYR A 3 -5.63 5.41 6.09
CA TYR A 3 -4.34 5.29 5.41
C TYR A 3 -4.51 5.36 3.89
N ARG A 4 -3.59 6.03 3.20
CA ARG A 4 -3.51 6.05 1.73
C ARG A 4 -2.15 5.58 1.26
N ILE A 5 -2.08 5.05 0.05
CA ILE A 5 -0.84 4.70 -0.62
C ILE A 5 -0.56 5.75 -1.71
N ASN A 6 0.60 6.40 -1.62
CA ASN A 6 1.11 7.27 -2.66
C ASN A 6 1.70 6.41 -3.78
N GLU A 7 0.96 6.31 -4.87
CA GLU A 7 1.34 5.47 -6.01
C GLU A 7 2.64 5.90 -6.68
N LYS A 8 3.03 7.17 -6.56
CA LYS A 8 4.27 7.69 -7.13
C LYS A 8 5.50 7.19 -6.38
N GLU A 9 5.37 6.98 -5.07
CA GLU A 9 6.46 6.45 -4.24
C GLU A 9 6.34 4.93 -4.06
N CYS A 10 5.17 4.35 -4.34
CA CYS A 10 4.97 2.92 -4.22
C CYS A 10 5.82 2.14 -5.24
N LEU A 11 6.79 1.36 -4.73
CA LEU A 11 7.60 0.45 -5.56
C LEU A 11 6.84 -0.81 -6.02
N LYS A 12 5.56 -0.95 -5.64
CA LYS A 12 4.70 -2.09 -6.01
C LYS A 12 5.33 -3.45 -5.67
N CYS A 13 6.10 -3.48 -4.58
CA CYS A 13 6.82 -4.66 -4.10
C CYS A 13 5.90 -5.76 -3.52
N GLY A 14 4.64 -5.43 -3.20
CA GLY A 14 3.65 -6.36 -2.66
C GLY A 14 3.88 -6.78 -1.20
N LEU A 15 4.93 -6.28 -0.53
CA LEU A 15 5.25 -6.63 0.86
C LEU A 15 4.10 -6.30 1.82
N CYS A 16 3.49 -5.12 1.66
CA CYS A 16 2.37 -4.69 2.49
C CYS A 16 1.12 -5.57 2.35
N VAL A 17 0.92 -6.21 1.19
CA VAL A 17 -0.20 -7.14 0.98
C VAL A 17 0.04 -8.44 1.73
N THR A 18 1.26 -8.97 1.66
CA THR A 18 1.64 -10.23 2.31
C THR A 18 1.74 -10.11 3.83
N GLU A 19 2.28 -8.98 4.31
CA GLU A 19 2.54 -8.76 5.74
C GLU A 19 1.28 -8.27 6.50
N CYS A 20 0.23 -7.82 5.80
CA CYS A 20 -0.97 -7.33 6.47
C CYS A 20 -1.74 -8.49 7.12
N PRO A 21 -1.76 -8.59 8.47
CA PRO A 21 -2.38 -9.73 9.15
C PRO A 21 -3.91 -9.74 9.00
N GLU A 22 -4.49 -8.58 8.74
CA GLU A 22 -5.93 -8.39 8.58
C GLU A 22 -6.41 -8.62 7.14
N GLY A 23 -5.47 -8.73 6.19
CA GLY A 23 -5.82 -8.73 4.77
C GLY A 23 -6.56 -7.46 4.33
N ALA A 24 -6.35 -6.34 5.03
CA ALA A 24 -6.94 -5.06 4.71
C ALA A 24 -6.30 -4.42 3.45
N ILE A 25 -5.09 -4.84 3.09
CA ILE A 25 -4.35 -4.33 1.94
C ILE A 25 -4.51 -5.31 0.78
N VAL A 26 -5.07 -4.83 -0.34
CA VAL A 26 -5.34 -5.64 -1.54
C VAL A 26 -4.78 -4.98 -2.79
N VAL A 27 -4.40 -5.79 -3.78
CA VAL A 27 -4.03 -5.30 -5.12
C VAL A 27 -5.32 -5.07 -5.90
N ASP A 28 -5.52 -3.85 -6.39
CA ASP A 28 -6.80 -3.41 -6.96
C ASP A 28 -6.73 -3.28 -8.49
N ASP A 29 -5.97 -2.31 -8.99
CA ASP A 29 -6.05 -1.91 -10.40
C ASP A 29 -4.68 -1.97 -11.12
N LYS A 30 -4.72 -1.95 -12.45
CA LYS A 30 -3.55 -1.93 -13.32
C LYS A 30 -3.42 -0.56 -13.98
N VAL A 31 -2.62 0.31 -13.38
CA VAL A 31 -2.36 1.62 -13.96
C VAL A 31 -1.27 1.47 -15.02
N THR A 32 -1.59 1.94 -16.23
CA THR A 32 -0.61 2.06 -17.31
C THR A 32 -0.05 3.47 -17.26
N GLU A 33 1.22 3.60 -16.90
CA GLU A 33 1.91 4.89 -16.93
C GLU A 33 2.23 5.30 -18.38
N PRO A 34 2.40 6.60 -18.66
CA PRO A 34 2.75 7.11 -19.99
C PRO A 34 4.10 6.57 -20.51
N ASP A 35 4.96 6.07 -19.62
CA ASP A 35 6.22 5.39 -19.95
C ASP A 35 6.01 3.94 -20.48
N GLY A 36 4.75 3.49 -20.59
CA GLY A 36 4.40 2.13 -21.05
C GLY A 36 4.52 1.05 -19.96
N LEU A 37 4.85 1.44 -18.73
CA LEU A 37 4.89 0.55 -17.58
C LEU A 37 3.46 0.26 -17.11
N VAL A 38 3.08 -1.01 -17.16
CA VAL A 38 1.84 -1.50 -16.53
C VAL A 38 2.18 -1.89 -15.11
N LEU A 39 1.53 -1.26 -14.14
CA LEU A 39 1.84 -1.49 -12.73
C LEU A 39 0.58 -1.63 -11.89
N PHE A 40 0.69 -2.53 -10.93
CA PHE A 40 -0.40 -2.94 -10.06
C PHE A 40 -0.49 -2.01 -8.85
N THR A 41 -1.65 -1.39 -8.68
CA THR A 41 -1.93 -0.49 -7.57
C THR A 41 -2.35 -1.30 -6.35
N THR A 42 -2.08 -0.75 -5.18
CA THR A 42 -2.44 -1.38 -3.92
C THR A 42 -3.38 -0.44 -3.17
N ARG A 43 -4.50 -0.98 -2.69
CA ARG A 43 -5.54 -0.25 -1.96
C ARG A 43 -5.61 -0.77 -0.53
N ILE A 44 -5.86 0.13 0.41
CA ILE A 44 -6.10 -0.21 1.81
C ILE A 44 -7.59 -0.05 2.09
N ASP A 45 -8.23 -1.15 2.47
CA ASP A 45 -9.61 -1.21 2.92
C ASP A 45 -9.70 -0.72 4.37
N GLN A 46 -10.20 0.50 4.56
CA GLN A 46 -10.22 1.18 5.86
C GLN A 46 -11.23 0.54 6.83
N ASP A 47 -12.22 -0.20 6.32
CA ASP A 47 -13.23 -0.87 7.15
C ASP A 47 -12.65 -2.12 7.82
N LYS A 48 -11.72 -2.78 7.13
CA LYS A 48 -10.99 -3.96 7.62
C LYS A 48 -9.68 -3.63 8.33
N CYS A 49 -9.20 -2.39 8.21
CA CYS A 49 -7.98 -1.97 8.86
C CYS A 49 -8.26 -1.65 10.33
N THR A 50 -8.09 -2.62 11.23
CA THR A 50 -8.16 -2.39 12.68
C THR A 50 -6.86 -1.78 13.20
N GLU A 51 -6.47 -0.64 12.63
CA GLU A 51 -5.51 0.33 13.18
C GLU A 51 -4.25 -0.27 13.84
N PHE A 52 -3.74 -1.41 13.35
CA PHE A 52 -2.51 -1.99 13.87
C PHE A 52 -1.29 -1.13 13.52
N GLY A 53 -1.47 -0.08 12.68
CA GLY A 53 -0.57 1.06 12.52
C GLY A 53 0.85 0.74 12.04
N THR A 54 1.15 -0.53 11.74
CA THR A 54 2.53 -0.97 11.55
C THR A 54 3.00 -0.77 10.10
N CYS A 55 2.05 -0.63 9.15
CA CYS A 55 2.27 -0.30 7.73
C CYS A 55 3.11 0.97 7.51
N GLN A 56 2.93 1.97 8.38
CA GLN A 56 3.63 3.26 8.36
C GLN A 56 4.86 3.26 9.30
N SER A 57 4.78 2.50 10.40
CA SER A 57 5.60 2.77 11.59
C SER A 57 6.94 2.04 11.59
N HIS A 58 7.07 0.96 10.82
CA HIS A 58 8.35 0.26 10.67
C HIS A 58 8.95 0.56 9.30
N GLU A 59 10.16 1.11 9.32
CA GLU A 59 11.01 1.35 8.15
C GLU A 59 11.27 0.09 7.29
N TRP A 60 10.85 -1.08 7.79
CA TRP A 60 11.01 -2.40 7.18
C TRP A 60 9.85 -2.84 6.26
N TRP A 61 8.64 -2.27 6.35
CA TRP A 61 7.48 -2.80 5.60
C TRP A 61 7.17 -2.08 4.28
N CYS A 62 7.41 -0.78 4.22
CA CYS A 62 7.36 -0.02 2.97
C CYS A 62 8.70 0.68 2.78
N PRO A 63 9.67 0.08 2.04
CA PRO A 63 10.99 0.66 1.86
C PRO A 63 10.95 2.03 1.18
N ALA A 64 9.88 2.31 0.43
CA ALA A 64 9.67 3.60 -0.21
C ALA A 64 8.79 4.56 0.58
N LYS A 65 8.39 4.20 1.81
CA LYS A 65 7.58 5.05 2.70
C LYS A 65 6.32 5.60 2.04
N ALA A 66 5.75 4.85 1.09
CA ALA A 66 4.63 5.27 0.26
C ALA A 66 3.28 5.28 1.00
N ILE A 67 3.18 4.77 2.22
CA ILE A 67 1.92 4.67 2.98
C ILE A 67 1.82 5.84 3.95
N GLU A 68 0.85 6.72 3.71
CA GLU A 68 0.62 7.94 4.49
C GLU A 68 -0.68 7.84 5.30
N LYS A 69 -0.69 8.43 6.51
CA LYS A 69 -1.89 8.56 7.34
C LYS A 69 -2.70 9.78 6.89
N VAL A 70 -4.02 9.63 6.80
CA VAL A 70 -5.01 10.65 6.42
C VAL A 70 -5.93 11.00 7.59
#